data_AF-A0A0W1F9W6-F1
#
_entry.id   AF-A0A0W1F9W6-F1
#
_cell.length_a   1.000
_cell.length_b   1.000
_cell.length_c   1.000
_cell.angle_alpha   90.00
_cell.angle_beta   90.00
_cell.angle_gamma   90.00
#
_symmetry.space_group_name_H-M   'P 1'
#
loop_
_entity.id
_entity.type
_entity.pdbx_description
1 polymer ?
#
loop_
_entity_poly.entity_id
_entity_poly.type
_entity_poly.pdbx_seq_one_letter_code
_entity_poly.pdbx_strand_id
1 'polypeptide(L)'
;MYALSHAIPINPPGAVPVLTREQVWRGLEMKAENAMPFVDGMTQCDVDSREGNVLTRTITFRGTQHREKITLFAPVKVQFERLDGTGWIDNVISESEGGLLLTFTFGISFPGIAGGSAEEQAQGDSMRGAYTGAVAATLNRVRQMVQDGEFA
;
A
#
# COMPACT_ATOMS: atom_id res chain seq x y z
N MET A 1 10.64 16.02 -2.31
CA MET A 1 9.85 14.78 -2.25
C MET A 1 8.67 15.06 -1.34
N TYR A 2 7.47 15.00 -1.91
CA TYR A 2 6.24 15.08 -1.13
C TYR A 2 6.10 13.81 -0.30
N ALA A 3 5.75 13.94 0.98
CA ALA A 3 5.58 12.80 1.87
C ALA A 3 4.33 12.93 2.74
N LEU A 4 3.71 11.79 3.03
CA LEU A 4 2.53 11.70 3.88
C LEU A 4 2.53 10.39 4.66
N SER A 5 2.06 10.43 5.90
CA SER A 5 1.73 9.25 6.70
C SER A 5 0.27 9.32 7.12
N HIS A 6 -0.47 8.23 6.93
CA HIS A 6 -1.88 8.13 7.29
C HIS A 6 -2.17 6.78 7.93
N ALA A 7 -2.75 6.80 9.12
CA ALA A 7 -3.12 5.63 9.89
C ALA A 7 -4.63 5.56 10.08
N ILE A 8 -5.19 4.36 9.97
CA ILE A 8 -6.59 4.07 10.32
C ILE A 8 -6.67 2.87 11.26
N PRO A 9 -7.68 2.80 12.14
CA PRO A 9 -7.98 1.59 12.90
C PRO A 9 -8.25 0.43 11.94
N ILE A 10 -7.64 -0.72 12.21
CA ILE A 10 -7.92 -1.94 11.45
C ILE A 10 -9.36 -2.37 11.73
N ASN A 11 -9.79 -2.31 12.98
CA ASN A 11 -11.14 -2.69 13.42
C ASN A 11 -11.85 -1.50 14.07
N PRO A 12 -12.35 -0.52 13.28
CA PRO A 12 -13.17 0.55 13.84
C PRO A 12 -14.47 -0.01 14.44
N PRO A 13 -15.15 0.74 15.34
CA PRO A 13 -16.41 0.30 15.92
C PRO A 13 -17.43 -0.13 14.86
N GLY A 14 -18.00 -1.33 15.01
CA GLY A 14 -18.98 -1.90 14.08
C GLY A 14 -18.38 -2.61 12.85
N ALA A 15 -17.05 -2.70 12.72
CA ALA A 15 -16.43 -3.45 11.65
C ALA A 15 -16.70 -4.96 11.74
N VAL A 16 -17.19 -5.56 10.65
CA VAL A 16 -17.45 -7.00 10.54
C VAL A 16 -16.93 -7.53 9.20
N PRO A 17 -16.16 -8.63 9.18
CA PRO A 17 -15.57 -9.30 10.33
C PRO A 17 -14.49 -8.46 11.02
N VAL A 18 -14.24 -8.77 12.28
CA VAL A 18 -13.05 -8.29 13.00
C VAL A 18 -11.84 -9.02 12.42
N LEU A 19 -10.87 -8.27 11.93
CA LEU A 19 -9.66 -8.82 11.32
C LEU A 19 -8.58 -9.07 12.37
N THR A 20 -7.91 -10.22 12.26
CA THR A 20 -6.68 -10.50 13.02
C THR A 20 -5.46 -9.88 12.34
N ARG A 21 -4.33 -9.79 13.05
CA ARG A 21 -3.05 -9.33 12.48
C ARG A 21 -2.64 -10.20 11.29
N GLU A 22 -2.80 -11.51 11.41
CA GLU A 22 -2.41 -12.51 10.41
C GLU A 22 -3.22 -12.35 9.13
N GLN A 23 -4.53 -12.10 9.24
CA GLN A 23 -5.40 -11.85 8.08
C GLN A 23 -5.00 -10.56 7.35
N VAL A 24 -4.72 -9.48 8.09
CA VAL A 24 -4.24 -8.23 7.49
C VAL A 24 -2.87 -8.43 6.83
N TRP A 25 -1.95 -9.12 7.51
CA TRP A 25 -0.63 -9.44 6.96
C TRP A 25 -0.76 -10.19 5.64
N ARG A 26 -1.57 -11.25 5.61
CA ARG A 26 -1.82 -12.03 4.41
C ARG A 26 -2.43 -11.20 3.27
N GLY A 27 -3.32 -10.27 3.61
CA GLY A 27 -3.81 -9.25 2.67
C GLY A 27 -2.71 -8.37 2.07
N LEU A 28 -1.74 -7.93 2.88
CA LEU A 28 -0.60 -7.15 2.40
C LEU A 28 0.34 -7.98 1.52
N GLU A 29 0.54 -9.27 1.82
CA GLU A 29 1.28 -10.20 0.95
C GLU A 29 0.60 -10.32 -0.42
N MET A 30 -0.71 -10.54 -0.44
CA MET A 30 -1.49 -10.63 -1.68
C MET A 30 -1.44 -9.34 -2.49
N LYS A 31 -1.49 -8.18 -1.83
CA LYS A 31 -1.31 -6.87 -2.47
C LYS A 31 0.10 -6.67 -3.03
N ALA A 32 1.12 -7.20 -2.37
CA ALA A 32 2.49 -7.19 -2.86
C ALA A 32 2.65 -8.00 -4.16
N GLU A 33 1.97 -9.15 -4.24
CA GLU A 33 1.97 -10.02 -5.42
C GLU A 33 1.09 -9.48 -6.55
N ASN A 34 -0.11 -9.01 -6.22
CA ASN A 34 -1.08 -8.45 -7.16
C ASN A 34 -1.80 -7.25 -6.53
N ALA A 35 -1.41 -6.04 -6.91
CA ALA A 35 -2.01 -4.81 -6.40
C ALA A 35 -3.32 -4.42 -7.11
N MET A 36 -3.69 -5.05 -8.24
CA MET A 36 -4.86 -4.64 -9.04
C MET A 36 -6.18 -4.67 -8.24
N PRO A 37 -6.46 -5.67 -7.38
CA PRO A 37 -7.67 -5.69 -6.56
C PRO A 37 -7.70 -4.64 -5.44
N PHE A 38 -6.59 -3.94 -5.19
CA PHE A 38 -6.41 -3.08 -4.02
C PHE A 38 -6.19 -1.60 -4.37
N VAL A 39 -5.84 -1.31 -5.63
CA VAL A 39 -5.41 0.01 -6.08
C VAL A 39 -6.14 0.39 -7.37
N ASP A 40 -7.11 1.28 -7.25
CA ASP A 40 -7.86 1.80 -8.40
C ASP A 40 -6.93 2.52 -9.39
N GLY A 41 -7.04 2.16 -10.67
CA GLY A 41 -6.20 2.69 -11.74
C GLY A 41 -4.92 1.89 -12.01
N MET A 42 -4.72 0.76 -11.31
CA MET A 42 -3.73 -0.24 -11.67
C MET A 42 -4.28 -1.13 -12.80
N THR A 43 -3.56 -1.22 -13.92
CA THR A 43 -3.99 -2.01 -15.09
C THR A 43 -3.05 -3.17 -15.41
N GLN A 44 -1.91 -3.25 -14.73
CA GLN A 44 -0.92 -4.33 -14.87
C GLN A 44 -0.18 -4.50 -13.55
N CYS A 45 0.09 -5.74 -13.17
CA CYS A 45 0.91 -6.09 -12.01
C CYS A 45 1.53 -7.47 -12.21
N ASP A 46 2.75 -7.50 -12.73
CA ASP A 46 3.47 -8.73 -13.08
C ASP A 46 4.70 -8.88 -12.19
N VAL A 47 4.80 -10.00 -11.46
CA VAL A 47 5.99 -10.31 -10.66
C VAL A 47 7.09 -10.82 -11.59
N ASP A 48 8.19 -10.05 -11.67
CA ASP A 48 9.35 -10.39 -12.51
C ASP A 48 10.23 -11.46 -11.84
N SER A 49 10.43 -11.33 -10.51
CA SER A 49 11.27 -12.23 -9.73
C SER A 49 10.88 -12.23 -8.25
N ARG A 50 11.21 -13.33 -7.56
CA ARG A 50 11.10 -13.47 -6.11
C ARG A 50 12.34 -14.16 -5.57
N GLU A 51 12.91 -13.58 -4.52
CA GLU A 51 14.01 -14.16 -3.77
C GLU A 51 13.76 -13.93 -2.27
N GLY A 52 13.51 -15.01 -1.52
CA GLY A 52 13.18 -14.93 -0.11
C GLY A 52 11.97 -14.02 0.16
N ASN A 53 12.20 -12.97 0.93
CA ASN A 53 11.20 -11.96 1.30
C ASN A 53 11.17 -10.73 0.37
N VAL A 54 11.87 -10.79 -0.78
CA VAL A 54 11.94 -9.70 -1.74
C VAL A 54 11.26 -10.11 -3.05
N LEU A 55 10.43 -9.22 -3.60
CA LEU A 55 9.92 -9.32 -4.96
C LEU A 55 10.44 -8.16 -5.81
N THR A 56 10.62 -8.40 -7.11
CA THR A 56 10.63 -7.33 -8.11
C THR A 56 9.42 -7.51 -9.00
N ARG A 57 8.69 -6.42 -9.29
CA ARG A 57 7.51 -6.45 -10.15
C ARG A 57 7.46 -5.26 -11.10
N THR A 58 6.76 -5.44 -12.20
CA THR A 58 6.39 -4.39 -13.14
C THR A 58 4.90 -4.08 -12.98
N ILE A 59 4.57 -2.80 -12.80
CA ILE A 59 3.20 -2.32 -12.69
C ILE A 59 2.89 -1.26 -13.73
N THR A 60 1.62 -1.13 -14.11
CA THR A 60 1.13 0.03 -14.87
C THR A 60 0.03 0.71 -14.06
N PHE A 61 0.30 1.93 -13.59
CA PHE A 61 -0.62 2.73 -12.81
C PHE A 61 -0.98 4.01 -13.57
N ARG A 62 -2.27 4.19 -13.87
CA ARG A 62 -2.80 5.34 -14.62
C ARG A 62 -2.03 5.61 -15.92
N GLY A 63 -1.69 4.54 -16.64
CA GLY A 63 -0.97 4.59 -17.92
C GLY A 63 0.55 4.81 -17.83
N THR A 64 1.10 4.94 -16.62
CA THR A 64 2.56 5.02 -16.41
C THR A 64 3.08 3.70 -15.86
N GLN A 65 4.11 3.16 -16.50
CA GLN A 65 4.76 1.94 -16.06
C GLN A 65 5.83 2.24 -15.01
N HIS A 66 5.88 1.43 -13.96
CA HIS A 66 6.91 1.49 -12.92
C HIS A 66 7.44 0.09 -12.65
N ARG A 67 8.72 0.03 -12.27
CA ARG A 67 9.34 -1.18 -11.73
C ARG A 67 9.60 -1.00 -10.25
N GLU A 68 9.14 -1.94 -9.45
CA GLU A 68 9.15 -1.85 -8.00
C GLU A 68 9.93 -3.02 -7.39
N LYS A 69 10.76 -2.72 -6.40
CA LYS A 69 11.28 -3.69 -5.45
C LYS A 69 10.39 -3.67 -4.21
N ILE A 70 9.99 -4.83 -3.73
CA ILE A 70 9.12 -4.98 -2.57
C ILE A 70 9.82 -5.86 -1.56
N THR A 71 9.90 -5.41 -0.31
CA THR A 71 10.48 -6.18 0.79
C THR A 71 9.43 -6.43 1.87
N LEU A 72 9.29 -7.69 2.27
CA LEU A 72 8.35 -8.13 3.29
C LEU A 72 9.08 -8.31 4.62
N PHE A 73 8.71 -7.51 5.61
CA PHE A 73 9.18 -7.61 7.00
C PHE A 73 8.07 -8.21 7.84
N ALA A 74 7.87 -9.52 7.71
CA ALA A 74 6.76 -10.23 8.32
C ALA A 74 6.82 -10.17 9.86
N PRO A 75 5.67 -10.04 10.56
CA PRO A 75 4.32 -9.74 10.06
C PRO A 75 3.96 -8.25 10.24
N VAL A 76 4.93 -7.33 10.13
CA VAL A 76 4.79 -5.94 10.60
C VAL A 76 4.74 -4.94 9.45
N LYS A 77 5.51 -5.15 8.38
CA LYS A 77 5.65 -4.15 7.32
C LYS A 77 5.86 -4.74 5.94
N VAL A 78 5.23 -4.13 4.93
CA VAL A 78 5.59 -4.31 3.53
C VAL A 78 6.11 -2.98 3.00
N GLN A 79 7.30 -2.99 2.41
CA GLN A 79 7.94 -1.82 1.83
C GLN A 79 7.99 -1.96 0.31
N PHE A 80 7.55 -0.92 -0.40
CA PHE A 80 7.57 -0.81 -1.86
C PHE A 80 8.52 0.32 -2.23
N GLU A 81 9.46 0.07 -3.14
CA GLU A 81 10.43 1.04 -3.62
C GLU A 81 10.40 1.05 -5.15
N ARG A 82 10.18 2.21 -5.77
CA ARG A 82 10.37 2.33 -7.22
C ARG A 82 11.86 2.31 -7.53
N LEU A 83 12.26 1.45 -8.46
CA LEU A 83 13.67 1.26 -8.81
C LEU A 83 14.30 2.49 -9.49
N ASP A 84 13.48 3.40 -10.03
CA ASP A 84 13.92 4.69 -10.56
C ASP A 84 14.16 5.75 -9.47
N GLY A 85 13.93 5.42 -8.19
CA GLY A 85 14.09 6.32 -7.05
C GLY A 85 13.01 7.40 -6.93
N THR A 86 11.95 7.35 -7.75
CA THR A 86 10.90 8.38 -7.76
C THR A 86 9.89 8.25 -6.63
N GLY A 87 9.92 7.16 -5.86
CA GLY A 87 9.09 7.04 -4.68
C GLY A 87 9.15 5.71 -3.97
N TRP A 88 8.55 5.69 -2.79
CA TRP A 88 8.45 4.54 -1.91
C TRP A 88 7.17 4.59 -1.09
N ILE A 89 6.72 3.43 -0.62
CA ILE A 89 5.55 3.27 0.25
C ILE A 89 5.87 2.21 1.31
N ASP A 90 5.65 2.53 2.57
CA ASP A 90 5.63 1.58 3.69
C ASP A 90 4.17 1.33 4.11
N ASN A 91 3.79 0.07 4.23
CA ASN A 91 2.50 -0.37 4.78
C ASN A 91 2.78 -1.10 6.09
N VAL A 92 2.40 -0.50 7.22
CA VAL A 92 2.79 -0.94 8.57
C VAL A 92 1.57 -1.31 9.40
N ILE A 93 1.61 -2.48 10.02
CA ILE A 93 0.62 -2.93 11.02
C ILE A 93 1.20 -2.66 12.41
N SER A 94 0.57 -1.75 13.16
CA SER A 94 1.04 -1.34 14.49
C SER A 94 -0.04 -1.54 15.57
N GLU A 95 0.38 -1.47 16.84
CA GLU A 95 -0.51 -1.55 18.00
C GLU A 95 -0.70 -0.16 18.61
N SER A 96 -1.88 0.07 19.16
CA SER A 96 -2.23 1.27 19.91
C SER A 96 -3.18 0.91 21.05
N GLU A 97 -3.44 1.86 21.96
CA GLU A 97 -4.45 1.68 23.01
C GLU A 97 -5.85 1.37 22.44
N GLY A 98 -6.14 1.83 21.21
CA GLY A 98 -7.39 1.56 20.50
C GLY A 98 -7.38 0.26 19.67
N GLY A 99 -6.35 -0.59 19.81
CA GLY A 99 -6.16 -1.81 19.02
C GLY A 99 -5.23 -1.63 17.82
N LEU A 100 -5.35 -2.51 16.83
CA LEU A 100 -4.47 -2.53 15.67
C LEU A 100 -4.72 -1.34 14.72
N LEU A 101 -3.64 -0.77 14.18
CA LEU A 101 -3.65 0.28 13.17
C LEU A 101 -2.97 -0.21 11.89
N LEU A 102 -3.51 0.20 10.74
CA LEU A 102 -2.82 0.09 9.45
C LEU A 102 -2.38 1.49 9.02
N THR A 103 -1.07 1.66 8.86
CA THR A 103 -0.45 2.95 8.49
C THR A 103 0.19 2.84 7.13
N PHE A 104 -0.18 3.72 6.20
CA PHE A 104 0.54 3.90 4.95
C PHE A 104 1.35 5.18 5.04
N THR A 105 2.65 5.05 4.83
CA THR A 105 3.58 6.16 4.72
C THR A 105 4.19 6.11 3.34
N PHE A 106 4.30 7.24 2.65
CA PHE A 106 4.94 7.28 1.35
C PHE A 106 5.73 8.56 1.12
N GLY A 107 6.66 8.47 0.19
CA GLY A 107 7.35 9.61 -0.40
C GLY A 107 7.32 9.48 -1.92
N ILE A 108 6.98 10.57 -2.62
CA ILE A 108 6.96 10.62 -4.09
C ILE A 108 7.60 11.91 -4.60
N SER A 109 8.37 11.77 -5.67
CA SER A 109 8.94 12.86 -6.45
C SER A 109 8.30 12.87 -7.83
N PHE A 110 8.09 14.06 -8.37
CA PHE A 110 7.47 14.23 -9.69
C PHE A 110 8.54 14.65 -10.70
N PRO A 111 8.79 13.87 -11.77
CA PRO A 111 9.75 14.25 -12.80
C PRO A 111 9.45 15.64 -13.36
N GLY A 112 10.46 16.50 -13.43
CA GLY A 112 10.34 17.87 -13.93
C GLY A 112 9.85 18.90 -12.91
N ILE A 113 9.44 18.49 -11.70
CA ILE A 113 9.02 19.41 -10.64
C ILE A 113 10.11 19.52 -9.58
N ALA A 114 10.48 20.75 -9.23
CA ALA A 114 11.49 20.99 -8.20
C ALA A 114 10.98 20.55 -6.82
N GLY A 115 11.79 19.79 -6.09
CA GLY A 115 11.48 19.37 -4.72
C GLY A 115 11.32 20.56 -3.77
N GLY A 116 10.35 20.48 -2.86
CA GLY A 116 10.00 21.53 -1.91
C GLY A 116 9.25 22.72 -2.51
N SER A 117 8.92 22.67 -3.81
CA SER A 117 8.16 23.74 -4.47
C SER A 117 6.67 23.69 -4.11
N ALA A 118 5.98 24.82 -4.29
CA ALA A 118 4.52 24.88 -4.17
C ALA A 118 3.82 23.97 -5.21
N GLU A 119 4.44 23.75 -6.36
CA GLU A 119 3.96 22.85 -7.40
C GLU A 119 4.05 21.38 -6.95
N GLU A 120 5.17 20.95 -6.33
CA GLU A 120 5.28 19.61 -5.73
C GLU A 120 4.21 19.39 -4.66
N GLN A 121 3.96 20.40 -3.83
CA GLN A 121 2.94 20.34 -2.79
C GLN A 121 1.53 20.20 -3.37
N ALA A 122 1.17 21.05 -4.35
CA ALA A 122 -0.15 21.02 -4.98
C ALA A 122 -0.41 19.68 -5.70
N GLN A 123 0.60 19.18 -6.43
CA GLN A 123 0.52 17.89 -7.09
C GLN A 123 0.34 16.75 -6.07
N GLY A 124 1.15 16.73 -5.00
CA GLY A 124 1.04 15.75 -3.93
C GLY A 124 -0.32 15.77 -3.22
N ASP A 125 -0.84 16.96 -2.90
CA ASP A 125 -2.13 17.11 -2.25
C ASP A 125 -3.30 16.66 -3.14
N SER A 126 -3.19 16.79 -4.47
CA SER A 126 -4.17 16.21 -5.40
C SER A 126 -4.24 14.68 -5.33
N MET A 127 -3.13 14.02 -4.97
CA MET A 127 -3.04 12.57 -4.85
C MET A 127 -3.41 12.04 -3.47
N ARG A 128 -3.41 12.90 -2.43
CA ARG A 128 -3.68 12.55 -1.03
C ARG A 128 -4.90 11.64 -0.88
N GLY A 129 -6.02 11.99 -1.50
CA GLY A 129 -7.27 11.23 -1.39
C GLY A 129 -7.18 9.82 -1.95
N ALA A 130 -6.44 9.63 -3.05
CA ALA A 130 -6.22 8.30 -3.63
C ALA A 130 -5.37 7.42 -2.69
N TYR A 131 -4.32 8.01 -2.09
CA TYR A 131 -3.46 7.29 -1.16
C TYR A 131 -4.18 6.93 0.15
N THR A 132 -4.90 7.86 0.76
CA THR A 132 -5.66 7.57 1.99
C THR A 132 -6.79 6.58 1.71
N GLY A 133 -7.45 6.68 0.55
CA GLY A 133 -8.44 5.71 0.09
C GLY A 133 -7.89 4.29 -0.07
N ALA A 134 -6.66 4.14 -0.57
CA ALA A 134 -6.02 2.83 -0.72
C ALA A 134 -5.82 2.09 0.61
N VAL A 135 -5.67 2.80 1.74
CA VAL A 135 -5.58 2.18 3.07
C VAL A 135 -6.90 1.49 3.43
N ALA A 136 -8.01 2.21 3.27
CA ALA A 136 -9.35 1.70 3.54
C ALA A 136 -9.73 0.58 2.56
N ALA A 137 -9.43 0.74 1.27
CA ALA A 137 -9.67 -0.28 0.24
C ALA A 137 -8.93 -1.59 0.56
N THR A 138 -7.70 -1.50 1.07
CA THR A 138 -6.94 -2.67 1.51
C THR A 138 -7.68 -3.45 2.59
N LEU A 139 -8.13 -2.79 3.66
CA LEU A 139 -8.87 -3.45 4.74
C LEU A 139 -10.22 -4.02 4.27
N ASN A 140 -10.91 -3.31 3.38
CA ASN A 140 -12.20 -3.78 2.83
C ASN A 140 -12.01 -5.05 2.00
N ARG A 141 -10.98 -5.11 1.14
CA ARG A 141 -10.67 -6.33 0.39
C ARG A 141 -10.32 -7.49 1.33
N VAL A 142 -9.51 -7.25 2.36
CA VAL A 142 -9.20 -8.30 3.36
C VAL A 142 -10.46 -8.81 4.06
N ARG A 143 -11.40 -7.92 4.44
CA ARG A 143 -12.69 -8.36 5.01
C ARG A 143 -13.50 -9.21 4.05
N GLN A 144 -13.57 -8.80 2.79
CA GLN A 144 -14.29 -9.55 1.75
C GLN A 144 -13.69 -10.95 1.61
N MET A 145 -12.36 -11.05 1.53
CA MET A 145 -11.65 -12.33 1.45
C MET A 145 -11.91 -13.25 2.66
N VAL A 146 -12.04 -12.69 3.87
CA VAL A 146 -12.43 -13.47 5.06
C VAL A 146 -13.85 -14.00 4.93
N GLN A 147 -14.79 -13.17 4.46
CA GLN A 147 -16.17 -13.58 4.24
C GLN A 147 -16.30 -14.66 3.15
N ASP A 148 -15.48 -14.57 2.12
CA ASP A 148 -15.46 -15.50 0.99
C ASP A 148 -14.73 -16.82 1.32
N GLY A 149 -14.12 -16.93 2.52
CA GLY A 149 -13.38 -18.12 2.95
C GLY A 149 -12.00 -18.27 2.31
N GLU A 150 -11.44 -17.21 1.72
CA GLU A 150 -10.13 -17.22 1.04
C GLU A 150 -8.94 -17.36 2.01
N PHE A 151 -9.18 -17.31 3.33
CA PHE A 151 -8.16 -17.51 4.39
C PHE A 151 -8.33 -18.81 5.17
N ALA A 152 -9.18 -19.75 4.70
CA ALA A 152 -9.39 -21.05 5.33
C ALA A 152 -8.23 -22.03 5.10
#